data_AF-A0AAW9ECG3-F1
#
_entry.id   AF-A0AAW9ECG3-F1
#
_cell.length_a   1.000
_cell.length_b   1.000
_cell.length_c   1.000
_cell.angle_alpha   90.00
_cell.angle_beta   90.00
_cell.angle_gamma   90.00
#
_symmetry.space_group_name_H-M   'P 1'
#
loop_
_entity.id
_entity.type
_entity.pdbx_description
1 polymer ?
#
loop_
_entity_poly.entity_id
_entity_poly.type
_entity_poly.pdbx_seq_one_letter_code
_entity_poly.pdbx_strand_id
1 'polypeptide(L)'
;PLKRAIIPFGGIRMVESSCHAYNRELDPELKKIFTEYRKTHNQGVFDVYTPDILKCRKSGILTGLPDAYGRGRIIGDYRRVALYG
;
A
#
# COMPACT_ATOMS: atom_id res chain seq x y z
N PRO A 1 -17.86 7.71 -12.41
CA PRO A 1 -17.71 6.22 -12.45
C PRO A 1 -16.27 5.86 -12.83
N LEU A 2 -15.69 4.77 -12.29
CA LEU A 2 -14.28 4.35 -12.52
C LEU A 2 -13.18 5.30 -11.99
N LYS A 3 -13.55 6.40 -11.30
CA LYS A 3 -12.60 7.26 -10.58
C LYS A 3 -11.98 6.45 -9.43
N ARG A 4 -10.66 6.31 -9.43
CA ARG A 4 -9.91 5.60 -8.39
C ARG A 4 -9.82 6.42 -7.11
N ALA A 5 -9.77 5.73 -5.97
CA ALA A 5 -9.54 6.32 -4.66
C ALA A 5 -8.06 6.22 -4.24
N ILE A 6 -7.69 6.94 -3.18
CA ILE A 6 -6.38 6.83 -2.51
C ILE A 6 -6.58 5.96 -1.26
N ILE A 7 -5.82 4.87 -1.15
CA ILE A 7 -5.84 3.96 0.01
C ILE A 7 -4.45 3.99 0.66
N PRO A 8 -4.16 4.98 1.51
CA PRO A 8 -2.79 5.34 1.91
C PRO A 8 -2.22 4.47 3.04
N PHE A 9 -3.06 3.77 3.81
CA PHE A 9 -2.64 2.89 4.90
C PHE A 9 -1.65 1.80 4.45
N GLY A 10 -1.73 1.38 3.17
CA GLY A 10 -0.82 0.42 2.57
C GLY A 10 0.59 0.97 2.31
N GLY A 11 0.74 2.27 2.06
CA GLY A 11 2.03 2.88 1.72
C GLY A 11 1.87 4.18 0.95
N ILE A 12 2.41 5.29 1.49
CA ILE A 12 2.30 6.62 0.87
C ILE A 12 3.19 6.76 -0.37
N ARG A 13 4.34 6.08 -0.41
CA ARG A 13 5.27 6.08 -1.54
C ARG A 13 4.64 5.56 -2.83
N MET A 14 3.72 4.59 -2.72
CA MET A 14 3.02 4.05 -3.89
C MET A 14 1.99 5.01 -4.44
N VAL A 15 1.34 5.78 -3.55
CA VAL A 15 0.42 6.84 -3.95
C VAL A 15 1.18 7.94 -4.68
N GLU A 16 2.29 8.41 -4.11
CA GLU A 16 3.17 9.42 -4.72
C GLU A 16 3.66 8.98 -6.11
N SER A 17 4.17 7.75 -6.22
CA SER A 17 4.63 7.19 -7.50
C SER A 17 3.50 7.10 -8.53
N SER A 18 2.28 6.75 -8.09
CA SER A 18 1.11 6.70 -8.97
C SER A 18 0.68 8.09 -9.43
N CYS A 19 0.67 9.06 -8.53
CA CYS A 19 0.40 10.46 -8.85
C CYS A 19 1.38 10.97 -9.90
N HIS A 20 2.69 10.78 -9.69
CA HIS A 20 3.73 11.16 -10.65
C HIS A 20 3.56 10.46 -12.01
N ALA A 21 3.34 9.13 -12.02
CA ALA A 21 3.20 8.36 -13.26
C ALA A 21 1.97 8.76 -14.09
N TYR A 22 0.92 9.30 -13.46
CA TYR A 22 -0.29 9.74 -14.13
C TYR A 22 -0.44 11.27 -14.20
N ASN A 23 0.66 12.02 -14.04
CA ASN A 23 0.71 13.48 -14.10
C ASN A 23 -0.31 14.17 -13.18
N ARG A 24 -0.36 13.72 -11.93
CA ARG A 24 -1.18 14.28 -10.86
C ARG A 24 -0.30 14.65 -9.69
N GLU A 25 -0.70 15.69 -8.96
CA GLU A 25 -0.05 16.06 -7.72
C GLU A 25 -0.73 15.38 -6.52
N LEU A 26 0.09 14.91 -5.59
CA LEU A 26 -0.37 14.40 -4.31
C LEU A 26 -0.54 15.58 -3.36
N ASP A 27 -1.68 15.62 -2.66
CA ASP A 27 -1.92 16.60 -1.61
C ASP A 27 -0.80 16.53 -0.53
N PRO A 28 -0.06 17.63 -0.29
CA PRO A 28 1.01 17.68 0.71
C PRO A 28 0.54 17.32 2.12
N GLU A 29 -0.69 17.65 2.49
CA GLU A 29 -1.24 17.32 3.80
C GLU A 29 -1.41 15.81 3.95
N LEU A 30 -1.89 15.14 2.90
CA LEU A 30 -2.04 13.69 2.89
C LEU A 30 -0.67 13.00 2.97
N LYS A 31 0.35 13.53 2.29
CA LYS A 31 1.72 13.05 2.42
C LYS A 31 2.23 13.21 3.86
N LYS A 32 1.99 14.35 4.49
CA LYS A 32 2.38 14.61 5.88
C LYS A 32 1.73 13.63 6.84
N ILE A 33 0.41 13.43 6.73
CA ILE A 33 -0.35 12.54 7.62
C ILE A 33 0.21 11.12 7.59
N PHE A 34 0.48 10.56 6.40
CA PHE A 34 0.93 9.18 6.26
C PHE A 34 2.46 9.00 6.32
N THR A 35 3.19 10.07 6.65
CA THR A 35 4.63 10.04 6.90
C THR A 35 4.94 10.31 8.37
N GLU A 36 4.28 11.30 8.99
CA GLU A 36 4.59 11.77 10.35
C GLU A 36 3.60 11.23 11.40
N TYR A 37 2.29 11.27 11.12
CA TYR A 37 1.28 10.95 12.13
C TYR A 37 0.87 9.47 12.11
N ARG A 38 0.68 8.90 10.91
CA ARG A 38 0.22 7.53 10.71
C ARG A 38 1.20 6.75 9.85
N LYS A 39 2.03 5.93 10.49
CA LYS A 39 2.92 4.98 9.82
C LYS A 39 2.14 4.05 8.90
N THR A 40 2.69 3.72 7.73
CA THR A 40 2.05 2.83 6.74
C THR A 40 2.56 1.39 6.83
N HIS A 41 1.83 0.44 6.25
CA HIS A 41 2.27 -0.95 6.10
C HIS A 41 3.63 -1.02 5.41
N ASN A 42 3.78 -0.37 4.25
CA ASN A 42 5.04 -0.31 3.51
C ASN A 42 6.21 0.16 4.37
N GLN A 43 6.08 1.29 5.08
CA GLN A 43 7.18 1.78 5.92
C GLN A 43 7.52 0.79 7.04
N GLY A 44 6.51 0.21 7.70
CA GLY A 44 6.74 -0.80 8.75
C GLY A 44 7.47 -2.04 8.25
N VAL A 45 7.15 -2.53 7.05
CA VAL A 45 7.84 -3.68 6.45
C VAL A 45 9.30 -3.35 6.15
N PHE A 46 9.55 -2.20 5.52
CA PHE A 46 10.90 -1.82 5.10
C PHE A 46 11.82 -1.45 6.28
N ASP A 47 11.27 -1.01 7.42
CA ASP A 47 12.05 -0.76 8.63
C ASP A 47 12.60 -2.06 9.27
N VAL A 48 11.96 -3.21 9.01
CA VAL A 48 12.30 -4.50 9.63
C VAL A 48 12.94 -5.47 8.62
N TYR A 49 12.89 -5.16 7.33
CA TYR A 49 13.53 -5.97 6.30
C TYR A 49 15.04 -6.09 6.51
N THR A 50 15.53 -7.31 6.36
CA THR A 50 16.97 -7.57 6.41
C THR A 50 17.64 -7.20 5.09
N PRO A 51 18.96 -6.90 5.10
CA PRO A 51 19.72 -6.67 3.87
C PRO A 51 19.61 -7.82 2.87
N ASP A 52 19.46 -9.06 3.34
CA ASP A 52 19.36 -10.23 2.48
C ASP A 52 18.01 -10.33 1.78
N ILE A 53 16.91 -10.01 2.47
CA ILE A 53 15.58 -9.90 1.84
C ILE A 53 15.63 -8.83 0.74
N LEU A 54 16.26 -7.68 1.00
CA LEU A 54 16.40 -6.62 0.01
C LEU A 54 17.22 -7.05 -1.21
N LYS A 55 18.30 -7.83 -1.01
CA LYS A 55 19.10 -8.41 -2.11
C LYS A 55 18.29 -9.41 -2.92
N CYS A 56 17.56 -10.33 -2.27
CA CYS A 56 16.69 -11.31 -2.93
C CYS A 56 15.59 -10.64 -3.74
N ARG A 57 15.03 -9.53 -3.24
CA ARG A 57 14.06 -8.70 -3.95
C ARG A 57 14.67 -8.04 -5.18
N LYS A 58 15.88 -7.47 -5.05
CA LYS A 58 16.57 -6.79 -6.15
C LYS A 58 17.02 -7.77 -7.25
N SER A 59 17.45 -8.98 -6.89
CA SER A 59 17.88 -10.00 -7.85
C SER A 59 16.73 -10.71 -8.56
N GLY A 60 15.48 -10.54 -8.09
CA GLY A 60 14.31 -11.21 -8.65
C GLY A 60 14.09 -12.63 -8.14
N ILE A 61 14.94 -13.14 -7.23
CA ILE A 61 14.75 -14.45 -6.58
C ILE A 61 13.46 -14.45 -5.75
N LEU A 62 13.21 -13.34 -5.04
CA LEU A 62 12.04 -13.20 -4.18
C LEU A 62 11.41 -11.82 -4.41
N THR A 63 10.56 -11.72 -5.43
CA THR A 63 9.94 -10.47 -5.88
C THR A 63 8.40 -10.55 -5.87
N GLY A 64 7.74 -9.40 -5.91
CA GLY A 64 6.27 -9.30 -5.98
C GLY A 64 5.53 -9.59 -4.66
N LEU A 65 6.23 -9.64 -3.53
CA LEU A 65 5.60 -9.81 -2.22
C LEU A 65 4.67 -8.64 -1.85
N PRO A 66 3.69 -8.86 -0.95
CA PRO A 66 2.72 -7.84 -0.52
C PRO A 66 3.33 -6.83 0.48
N ASP A 67 4.45 -6.20 0.12
CA ASP A 67 5.12 -5.15 0.89
C ASP A 67 4.73 -3.73 0.44
N ALA A 68 4.15 -3.60 -0.75
CA ALA A 68 3.79 -2.31 -1.35
C ALA A 68 2.31 -2.22 -1.78
N TYR A 69 1.49 -3.22 -1.44
CA TYR A 69 0.07 -3.26 -1.78
C TYR A 69 -0.74 -4.06 -0.75
N GLY A 70 -2.06 -3.93 -0.79
CA GLY A 70 -2.94 -4.70 0.10
C GLY A 70 -2.84 -6.20 -0.19
N ARG A 71 -2.52 -7.00 0.83
CA ARG A 71 -2.32 -8.47 0.70
C ARG A 71 -3.50 -9.22 0.05
N GLY A 72 -4.72 -8.68 0.18
CA GLY A 72 -5.93 -9.31 -0.33
C GLY A 72 -6.14 -10.71 0.26
N ARG A 73 -6.66 -11.63 -0.55
CA ARG A 73 -6.92 -13.04 -0.17
C ARG A 73 -7.78 -13.20 1.09
N ILE A 74 -8.70 -12.26 1.31
CA ILE A 74 -9.71 -12.30 2.38
C ILE A 74 -11.08 -12.34 1.71
N ILE A 75 -11.88 -13.34 2.05
CA ILE A 75 -13.27 -13.46 1.61
C ILE A 75 -14.15 -13.29 2.84
N GLY A 76 -14.74 -12.11 2.99
CA GLY A 76 -15.82 -11.91 3.95
C GLY A 76 -17.07 -12.66 3.48
N ASP A 77 -17.85 -13.22 4.40
CA ASP A 77 -19.15 -13.80 4.06
C ASP A 77 -20.16 -12.68 3.84
N TYR A 78 -20.13 -12.08 2.65
CA TYR A 78 -20.95 -10.93 2.29
C TYR A 78 -22.45 -11.25 2.23
N ARG A 79 -22.83 -12.53 2.23
CA ARG A 79 -24.24 -12.96 2.29
C ARG A 79 -24.89 -12.57 3.62
N ARG A 80 -24.10 -12.42 4.68
CA ARG A 80 -24.60 -12.06 6.02
C ARG A 80 -25.24 -10.69 6.05
N VAL A 81 -24.72 -9.74 5.28
CA VAL A 81 -25.30 -8.38 5.18
C VAL A 81 -26.71 -8.47 4.58
N ALA A 82 -26.88 -9.24 3.51
CA ALA A 82 -28.21 -9.43 2.91
C ALA A 82 -29.16 -10.23 3.82
N LEU A 83 -28.63 -11.19 4.59
CA LEU A 83 -29.42 -12.10 5.40
C LEU A 83 -29.85 -11.49 6.75
N TYR A 84 -29.03 -10.63 7.36
CA TYR A 84 -29.21 -10.17 8.74
C TYR A 84 -29.21 -8.65 8.92
N GLY A 85 -28.79 -7.87 7.92
CA GLY A 85 -28.56 -6.43 8.05
C GLY A 85 -27.16 -6.12 8.51
#